data_AF-A0A6G5R4W3-F1
#
_entry.id   AF-A0A6G5R4W3-F1
#
_cell.length_a   1.000
_cell.length_b   1.000
_cell.length_c   1.000
_cell.angle_alpha   90.00
_cell.angle_beta   90.00
_cell.angle_gamma   90.00
#
_symmetry.space_group_name_H-M   'P 1'
#
loop_
_entity.id
_entity.type
_entity.pdbx_description
1 polymer ?
#
loop_
_entity_poly.entity_id
_entity_poly.type
_entity_poly.pdbx_seq_one_letter_code
_entity_poly.pdbx_strand_id
1 'polypeptide(L)'
;MGGRVKPMSDKELKGLKCENGKKLKRVSVGGADNLYIYVYPSEPGIKPTKVFYFRCGDTQKKIGEYPFITLAEARAQAVLMKRDTHTYTQSHTHITFEKATEIYLEHKRKILSENTIKKELSRLKYLTYLNKKNIRDITATSHDL
;
A
#
# COMPACT_ATOMS: atom_id res chain seq x y z
N MET A 1 -6.94 2.48 -23.43
CA MET A 1 -8.30 2.55 -22.85
C MET A 1 -8.43 1.49 -21.77
N GLY A 2 -8.34 1.86 -20.49
CA GLY A 2 -8.50 0.90 -19.39
C GLY A 2 -9.99 0.64 -19.13
N GLY A 3 -10.50 -0.49 -19.60
CA GLY A 3 -11.89 -0.87 -19.35
C GLY A 3 -12.15 -0.95 -17.84
N ARG A 4 -13.09 -0.15 -17.33
CA ARG A 4 -13.58 -0.26 -15.94
C ARG A 4 -14.15 -1.66 -15.76
N VAL A 5 -13.44 -2.51 -15.04
CA VAL A 5 -13.93 -3.86 -14.70
C VAL A 5 -15.18 -3.70 -13.86
N LYS A 6 -16.32 -4.22 -14.37
CA LYS A 6 -17.59 -4.17 -13.65
C LYS A 6 -17.42 -4.90 -12.31
N PRO A 7 -17.77 -4.26 -11.17
CA PRO A 7 -17.71 -4.92 -9.88
C PRO A 7 -18.65 -6.13 -9.85
N MET A 8 -18.16 -7.24 -9.30
CA MET A 8 -18.92 -8.47 -9.16
C MET A 8 -20.14 -8.25 -8.25
N SER A 9 -21.23 -8.94 -8.55
CA SER A 9 -22.45 -8.96 -7.74
C SER A 9 -22.51 -10.19 -6.84
N ASP A 10 -23.30 -10.12 -5.78
CA ASP A 10 -23.53 -11.26 -4.86
C ASP A 10 -24.12 -12.48 -5.59
N LYS A 11 -24.93 -12.25 -6.63
CA LYS A 11 -25.50 -13.34 -7.45
C LYS A 11 -24.40 -14.09 -8.21
N GLU A 12 -23.47 -13.35 -8.82
CA GLU A 12 -22.30 -13.92 -9.50
C GLU A 12 -21.40 -14.64 -8.50
N LEU A 13 -21.16 -14.02 -7.34
CA LEU A 13 -20.38 -14.62 -6.26
C LEU A 13 -20.96 -15.95 -5.79
N LYS A 14 -22.26 -16.01 -5.55
CA LYS A 14 -22.96 -17.24 -5.11
C LYS A 14 -22.84 -18.35 -6.14
N GLY A 15 -22.95 -18.00 -7.43
CA GLY A 15 -22.84 -18.92 -8.57
C GLY A 15 -21.42 -19.40 -8.90
N LEU A 16 -20.37 -18.76 -8.37
CA LEU A 16 -18.98 -19.18 -8.62
C LEU A 16 -18.72 -20.61 -8.16
N LYS A 17 -18.15 -21.40 -9.06
CA LYS A 17 -17.67 -22.77 -8.85
C LYS A 17 -16.30 -22.94 -9.52
N CYS A 18 -15.51 -23.88 -9.04
CA CYS A 18 -14.35 -24.36 -9.80
C CYS A 18 -14.83 -25.10 -11.04
N GLU A 19 -14.12 -24.92 -12.16
CA GLU A 19 -14.29 -25.81 -13.31
C GLU A 19 -13.83 -27.21 -12.89
N ASN A 20 -14.61 -28.22 -13.31
CA ASN A 20 -14.54 -29.62 -12.89
C ASN A 20 -13.17 -30.06 -12.32
N GLY A 21 -13.12 -30.10 -11.00
CA GLY A 21 -12.25 -30.99 -10.23
C GLY A 21 -10.78 -30.63 -10.02
N LYS A 22 -10.18 -29.61 -10.66
CA LYS A 22 -8.70 -29.49 -10.57
C LYS A 22 -8.05 -28.11 -10.44
N LYS A 23 -8.77 -26.98 -10.57
CA LYS A 23 -8.09 -25.67 -10.55
C LYS A 23 -8.71 -24.68 -9.58
N LEU A 24 -7.85 -24.13 -8.73
CA LEU A 24 -8.09 -22.95 -7.92
C LEU A 24 -8.38 -21.78 -8.86
N LYS A 25 -9.58 -21.20 -8.74
CA LYS A 25 -10.00 -20.08 -9.59
C LYS A 25 -9.81 -18.77 -8.82
N ARG A 26 -8.86 -17.94 -9.27
CA ARG A 26 -8.71 -16.56 -8.79
C ARG A 26 -9.57 -15.65 -9.64
N VAL A 27 -10.53 -14.96 -9.03
CA VAL A 27 -11.40 -14.00 -9.73
C VAL A 27 -11.25 -12.63 -9.09
N SER A 28 -11.04 -11.60 -9.92
CA SER A 28 -11.14 -10.21 -9.46
C SER A 28 -12.60 -9.92 -9.15
N VAL A 29 -12.87 -9.46 -7.93
CA VAL A 29 -14.23 -9.20 -7.46
C VAL A 29 -14.67 -7.75 -7.74
N GLY A 30 -13.76 -6.94 -8.30
CA GLY A 30 -13.97 -5.53 -8.63
C GLY A 30 -14.31 -4.65 -7.42
N GLY A 31 -14.02 -3.35 -7.55
CA GLY A 31 -13.97 -2.41 -6.43
C GLY A 31 -12.54 -1.91 -6.23
N ALA A 32 -11.92 -2.21 -5.09
CA ALA A 32 -10.50 -1.94 -4.87
C ALA A 32 -9.64 -2.85 -5.79
N ASP A 33 -8.66 -2.26 -6.49
CA ASP A 33 -7.84 -2.91 -7.54
C ASP A 33 -7.09 -4.19 -7.12
N ASN A 34 -7.10 -4.51 -5.82
CA ASN A 34 -6.33 -5.57 -5.20
C ASN A 34 -7.18 -6.65 -4.50
N LEU A 35 -8.51 -6.62 -4.62
CA LEU A 35 -9.37 -7.63 -4.01
C LEU A 35 -9.62 -8.80 -4.96
N TYR A 36 -9.33 -10.00 -4.49
CA TYR A 36 -9.54 -11.26 -5.22
C TYR A 36 -10.33 -12.24 -4.37
N ILE A 37 -11.03 -13.14 -5.05
CA ILE A 37 -11.62 -14.32 -4.43
C ILE A 37 -10.99 -15.58 -5.00
N TYR A 38 -10.67 -16.51 -4.11
CA TYR A 38 -10.12 -17.82 -4.39
C TYR A 38 -11.23 -18.83 -4.16
N VAL A 39 -11.63 -19.51 -5.23
CA VAL A 39 -12.59 -20.61 -5.16
C VAL A 39 -11.81 -21.91 -5.15
N TYR A 40 -12.01 -22.72 -4.11
CA TYR A 40 -11.38 -24.02 -3.96
C TYR A 40 -12.28 -25.13 -4.51
N PRO A 41 -11.70 -26.17 -5.12
CA PRO A 41 -12.47 -27.32 -5.56
C PRO A 41 -13.09 -28.01 -4.34
N SER A 42 -14.36 -28.39 -4.47
CA SER A 42 -15.07 -29.22 -3.50
C SER A 42 -15.55 -30.49 -4.18
N GLU A 43 -15.75 -31.54 -3.39
CA GLU A 43 -16.33 -32.78 -3.88
C GLU A 43 -17.75 -32.55 -4.42
N PRO A 44 -18.23 -33.42 -5.33
CA PRO A 44 -19.61 -33.38 -5.81
C PRO A 44 -20.60 -33.40 -4.64
N GLY A 45 -21.48 -32.38 -4.56
CA GLY A 45 -22.45 -32.24 -3.48
C GLY A 45 -22.00 -31.34 -2.31
N ILE A 46 -20.70 -31.03 -2.20
CA ILE A 46 -20.17 -30.10 -1.20
C ILE A 46 -20.08 -28.69 -1.82
N LYS A 47 -20.50 -27.66 -1.07
CA LYS A 47 -20.39 -26.27 -1.51
C LYS A 47 -18.91 -25.87 -1.60
N PRO A 48 -18.47 -25.20 -2.67
CA PRO A 48 -17.07 -24.77 -2.79
C PRO A 48 -16.73 -23.73 -1.74
N THR A 49 -15.57 -23.89 -1.11
CA THR A 49 -15.01 -22.88 -0.20
C THR A 49 -14.53 -21.69 -1.01
N LYS A 50 -14.91 -20.48 -0.61
CA LYS A 50 -14.53 -19.24 -1.28
C LYS A 50 -13.89 -18.31 -0.28
N VAL A 51 -12.67 -17.87 -0.57
CA VAL A 51 -11.87 -17.08 0.36
C VAL A 51 -11.46 -15.76 -0.29
N PHE A 52 -11.73 -14.65 0.39
CA PHE A 52 -11.33 -13.33 -0.04
C PHE A 52 -9.89 -13.05 0.37
N TYR A 53 -9.12 -12.49 -0.57
CA TYR A 53 -7.74 -12.08 -0.37
C TYR A 53 -7.53 -10.66 -0.90
N PHE A 54 -6.77 -9.86 -0.15
CA PHE A 54 -6.28 -8.56 -0.58
C PHE A 54 -4.80 -8.65 -0.96
N ARG A 55 -4.45 -8.18 -2.15
CA ARG A 55 -3.06 -8.12 -2.64
C ARG A 55 -2.41 -6.80 -2.24
N CYS A 56 -1.22 -6.87 -1.63
CA CYS A 56 -0.41 -5.69 -1.32
C CYS A 56 1.01 -5.93 -1.84
N GLY A 57 1.32 -5.36 -3.00
CA GLY A 57 2.56 -5.66 -3.73
C GLY A 57 2.64 -7.15 -4.10
N ASP A 58 3.71 -7.81 -3.64
CA ASP A 58 3.94 -9.24 -3.86
C ASP A 58 3.30 -10.14 -2.79
N THR A 59 2.71 -9.56 -1.74
CA THR A 59 2.06 -10.31 -0.67
C THR A 59 0.54 -10.36 -0.83
N GLN A 60 -0.08 -11.39 -0.27
CA GLN A 60 -1.53 -11.54 -0.20
C GLN A 60 -1.95 -11.74 1.26
N LYS A 61 -2.95 -10.98 1.70
CA LYS A 61 -3.55 -11.09 3.04
C LYS A 61 -4.94 -11.70 2.92
N LYS A 62 -5.23 -12.72 3.73
CA LYS A 62 -6.57 -13.30 3.83
C LYS A 62 -7.49 -12.31 4.55
N ILE A 63 -8.64 -12.01 3.94
CA ILE A 63 -9.71 -11.21 4.56
C ILE A 63 -10.65 -12.14 5.33
N GLY A 64 -11.10 -13.22 4.69
CA GLY A 64 -11.98 -14.20 5.31
C GLY A 64 -12.74 -15.03 4.28
N GLU A 65 -13.69 -15.83 4.74
CA GLU A 65 -14.36 -16.85 3.93
C GLU A 65 -15.83 -16.52 3.73
N TYR A 66 -16.34 -16.75 2.52
CA TYR A 66 -17.76 -16.67 2.24
C TYR A 66 -18.45 -17.99 2.67
N PRO A 67 -19.64 -17.96 3.30
CA PRO A 67 -20.51 -16.79 3.51
C PRO A 67 -20.30 -16.04 4.84
N PHE A 68 -19.32 -16.40 5.66
CA PHE A 68 -19.05 -15.72 6.94
C PHE A 68 -18.69 -14.25 6.77
N ILE A 69 -18.03 -13.91 5.67
CA ILE A 69 -17.82 -12.53 5.21
C ILE A 69 -18.57 -12.34 3.89
N THR A 70 -19.36 -11.27 3.82
CA THR A 70 -20.07 -10.85 2.61
C THR A 70 -19.15 -10.11 1.64
N LEU A 71 -19.58 -9.98 0.38
CA LEU A 71 -18.82 -9.23 -0.62
C LEU A 71 -18.67 -7.75 -0.23
N ALA A 72 -19.70 -7.17 0.39
CA ALA A 72 -19.69 -5.79 0.85
C ALA A 72 -18.67 -5.57 1.97
N GLU A 73 -18.64 -6.45 2.97
CA GLU A 73 -17.66 -6.41 4.06
C GLU A 73 -16.23 -6.61 3.55
N ALA A 74 -16.02 -7.57 2.63
CA ALA A 74 -14.72 -7.79 2.03
C ALA A 74 -14.20 -6.54 1.27
N ARG A 75 -15.10 -5.83 0.58
CA ARG A 75 -14.78 -4.56 -0.09
C ARG A 75 -14.46 -3.46 0.91
N ALA A 76 -15.25 -3.32 1.98
CA ALA A 76 -15.01 -2.33 3.02
C ALA A 76 -13.64 -2.54 3.67
N GLN A 77 -13.30 -3.78 4.05
CA GLN A 77 -11.98 -4.10 4.61
C GLN A 77 -10.85 -3.87 3.61
N ALA A 78 -11.03 -4.20 2.33
CA ALA A 78 -10.04 -3.91 1.30
C ALA A 78 -9.75 -2.40 1.14
N VAL A 79 -10.77 -1.55 1.27
CA VAL A 79 -10.61 -0.09 1.25
C VAL A 79 -9.82 0.39 2.46
N LEU A 80 -10.10 -0.14 3.66
CA LEU A 80 -9.34 0.17 4.87
C LEU A 80 -7.86 -0.23 4.72
N MET A 81 -7.59 -1.46 4.26
CA MET A 81 -6.22 -1.94 4.02
C MET A 81 -5.49 -1.12 2.93
N LYS A 82 -6.20 -0.64 1.89
CA LYS A 82 -5.62 0.26 0.88
C LYS A 82 -5.25 1.62 1.48
N ARG A 83 -6.06 2.14 2.40
CA ARG A 83 -5.74 3.38 3.13
C ARG A 83 -4.52 3.18 4.01
N ASP A 84 -4.50 2.15 4.85
CA ASP A 84 -3.36 1.87 5.75
C ASP A 84 -2.05 1.70 4.98
N THR A 85 -2.08 1.03 3.83
CA THR A 85 -0.90 0.90 2.96
C THR A 85 -0.48 2.23 2.34
N HIS A 86 -1.41 3.11 1.94
CA HIS A 86 -1.05 4.46 1.50
C HIS A 86 -0.45 5.30 2.62
N THR A 87 -1.02 5.27 3.83
CA THR A 87 -0.47 5.97 5.01
C THR A 87 0.88 5.40 5.40
N TYR A 88 1.06 4.08 5.34
CA TYR A 88 2.33 3.40 5.56
C TYR A 88 3.36 3.80 4.50
N THR A 89 3.00 3.81 3.22
CA THR A 89 3.93 4.18 2.13
C THR A 89 4.30 5.66 2.18
N GLN A 90 3.36 6.54 2.55
CA GLN A 90 3.65 7.96 2.79
C GLN A 90 4.47 8.21 4.06
N SER A 91 4.37 7.35 5.08
CA SER A 91 5.20 7.40 6.29
C SER A 91 6.59 6.76 6.10
N HIS A 92 6.73 5.83 5.14
CA HIS A 92 7.96 5.06 4.86
C HIS A 92 8.69 5.46 3.58
N THR A 93 8.30 6.55 2.90
CA THR A 93 9.23 7.22 1.99
C THR A 93 10.39 7.73 2.85
N HIS A 94 11.45 6.92 2.93
CA HIS A 94 12.71 7.25 3.58
C HIS A 94 13.34 8.43 2.84
N ILE A 95 12.96 9.64 3.23
CA ILE A 95 13.65 10.86 2.83
C ILE A 95 14.75 11.05 3.87
N THR A 96 15.99 10.82 3.44
CA THR A 96 17.16 11.08 4.26
C THR A 96 17.33 12.58 4.44
N PHE A 97 17.95 12.99 5.55
CA PHE A 97 18.26 14.40 5.82
C PHE A 97 19.02 15.04 4.66
N GLU A 98 19.97 14.32 4.07
CA GLU A 98 20.71 14.75 2.88
C GLU A 98 19.78 15.10 1.71
N LYS A 99 18.86 14.20 1.37
CA LYS A 99 17.95 14.40 0.24
C LYS A 99 16.97 15.54 0.44
N ALA A 100 16.46 15.76 1.66
CA ALA A 100 15.63 16.94 1.90
C ALA A 100 16.44 18.24 1.95
N THR A 101 17.69 18.18 2.41
CA THR A 101 18.59 19.33 2.40
C THR A 101 18.88 19.79 0.97
N GLU A 102 19.12 18.84 0.06
CA GLU A 102 19.25 19.13 -1.38
C GLU A 102 17.99 19.80 -1.95
N ILE A 103 16.82 19.21 -1.72
CA ILE A 103 15.53 19.77 -2.18
C ILE A 103 15.29 21.17 -1.62
N TYR A 104 15.58 21.38 -0.33
CA TYR A 104 15.47 22.69 0.34
C TYR A 104 16.39 23.72 -0.30
N LEU A 105 17.67 23.37 -0.54
CA LEU A 105 18.65 24.27 -1.13
C LEU A 105 18.31 24.60 -2.58
N GLU A 106 17.85 23.64 -3.37
CA GLU A 106 17.37 23.88 -4.74
C GLU A 106 16.23 24.89 -4.78
N HIS A 107 15.27 24.78 -3.86
CA HIS A 107 14.17 25.74 -3.74
C HIS A 107 14.66 27.11 -3.29
N LYS A 108 15.53 27.17 -2.28
CA LYS A 108 16.03 28.44 -1.74
C LYS A 108 16.93 29.18 -2.73
N ARG A 109 17.70 28.49 -3.56
CA ARG A 109 18.52 29.12 -4.63
C ARG A 109 17.70 29.90 -5.66
N LYS A 110 16.41 29.59 -5.81
CA LYS A 110 15.49 30.34 -6.69
C LYS A 110 15.01 31.67 -6.09
N ILE A 111 15.22 31.88 -4.79
CA ILE A 111 14.60 32.98 -4.02
C ILE A 111 15.66 33.83 -3.32
N LEU A 112 16.74 33.21 -2.83
CA LEU A 112 17.77 33.85 -2.03
C LEU A 112 19.05 34.11 -2.82
N SER A 113 19.77 35.15 -2.43
CA SER A 113 21.09 35.46 -2.98
C SER A 113 22.13 34.37 -2.66
N GLU A 114 23.12 34.20 -3.54
CA GLU A 114 24.16 33.19 -3.38
C GLU A 114 24.92 33.30 -2.05
N ASN A 115 25.15 34.52 -1.56
CA ASN A 115 25.81 34.74 -0.27
C ASN A 115 24.98 34.20 0.90
N THR A 116 23.65 34.26 0.81
CA THR A 116 22.75 33.69 1.82
C THR A 116 22.76 32.16 1.74
N ILE A 117 22.76 31.60 0.53
CA ILE A 117 22.88 30.14 0.31
C ILE A 117 24.20 29.59 0.85
N LYS A 118 25.33 30.29 0.67
CA LYS A 118 26.63 29.89 1.23
C LYS A 118 26.63 29.84 2.76
N LYS A 119 25.95 30.79 3.41
CA LYS A 119 25.78 30.78 4.88
C LYS A 119 24.95 29.58 5.34
N GLU A 120 23.86 29.28 4.66
CA GLU A 120 23.01 28.12 4.95
C GLU A 120 23.75 26.79 4.73
N LEU A 121 24.51 26.65 3.64
CA LEU A 121 25.39 25.50 3.40
C LEU A 121 26.42 25.30 4.52
N SER A 122 27.00 26.40 5.01
CA SER A 122 27.96 26.36 6.11
C SER A 122 27.32 25.90 7.42
N ARG A 123 26.06 26.28 7.68
CA ARG A 123 25.28 25.81 8.84
C ARG A 123 24.94 24.33 8.73
N LEU A 124 24.53 23.87 7.55
CA LEU A 124 24.18 22.47 7.29
C LEU A 124 25.40 21.54 7.40
N LYS A 125 26.62 22.02 7.19
CA LYS A 125 27.85 21.25 7.39
C LYS A 125 27.99 20.71 8.82
N TYR A 126 27.49 21.44 9.82
CA TYR A 126 27.48 20.99 11.23
C TYR A 126 26.46 19.88 11.50
N LEU A 127 25.50 19.67 10.60
CA LEU A 127 24.45 18.65 10.70
C LEU A 127 24.72 17.40 9.85
N THR A 128 25.94 17.25 9.34
CA THR A 128 26.34 16.13 8.46
C THR A 128 26.19 14.75 9.11
N TYR A 129 26.26 14.67 10.44
CA TYR A 129 25.98 13.44 11.21
C TYR A 129 24.53 12.94 11.08
N LEU A 130 23.62 13.78 10.57
CA LEU A 130 22.22 13.44 10.30
C LEU A 130 22.00 12.94 8.87
N ASN A 131 22.95 13.08 7.94
CA ASN A 131 22.75 12.88 6.49
C ASN A 131 22.10 11.55 6.12
N LYS A 132 22.44 10.46 6.80
CA LYS A 132 21.89 9.11 6.56
C LYS A 132 20.65 8.78 7.38
N LYS A 133 20.25 9.65 8.32
CA LYS A 133 19.04 9.47 9.13
C LYS A 133 17.82 9.89 8.32
N ASN A 134 16.71 9.18 8.52
CA ASN A 134 15.41 9.61 8.03
C ASN A 134 15.00 10.86 8.81
N ILE A 135 14.51 11.89 8.12
CA ILE A 135 14.13 13.17 8.74
C ILE A 135 13.07 13.00 9.82
N ARG A 136 12.17 12.03 9.65
CA ARG A 136 11.12 11.74 10.62
C ARG A 136 11.64 11.17 11.95
N ASP A 137 12.83 10.60 11.93
CA ASP A 137 13.45 9.97 13.10
C ASP A 137 14.41 10.94 13.83
N ILE A 138 14.60 12.15 13.30
CA ILE A 138 15.43 13.18 13.92
C ILE A 138 14.61 13.88 15.01
N THR A 139 14.92 13.58 16.26
CA THR A 139 14.31 14.19 17.44
C THR A 139 15.34 15.04 18.20
N ALA A 140 14.87 16.02 18.97
CA ALA A 140 15.71 16.99 19.70
C ALA A 140 16.69 16.33 20.71
N THR A 141 16.42 15.09 21.11
CA THR A 141 17.23 14.28 22.05
C THR A 141 18.37 13.50 21.41
N SER A 142 18.62 13.64 20.10
CA SER A 142 19.66 12.87 19.40
C SER A 142 21.09 13.43 19.54
N HIS A 143 21.35 14.22 20.58
CA HIS A 143 22.68 14.61 21.05
C HIS A 143 22.97 13.95 22.41
N ASP A 144 23.42 12.70 22.36
CA ASP A 144 24.36 12.15 23.33
C ASP A 144 25.43 11.46 22.50
N LEU A 145 26.59 12.13 22.42
CA LEU A 145 27.95 11.74 22.00
C LEU A 145 28.67 12.95 21.39
#